data_AF-A0AAD5D292-F1
#
_entry.id   AF-A0AAD5D292-F1
#
_cell.length_a   1.000
_cell.length_b   1.000
_cell.length_c   1.000
_cell.angle_alpha   90.00
_cell.angle_beta   90.00
_cell.angle_gamma   90.00
#
_symmetry.space_group_name_H-M   'P 1'
#
loop_
_entity.id
_entity.type
_entity.pdbx_description
1 polymer ?
#
loop_
_entity_poly.entity_id
_entity_poly.type
_entity_poly.pdbx_seq_one_letter_code
_entity_poly.pdbx_strand_id
1 'polypeptide(L)'
;QWRSFEAEKTSIFDRIIQTIGQAIETQDNNEVLAYWLSNASTLLLLLQRTLKASGAAGAPPNRRPSATLFGRMTQSFRGTPQGVNISLIAGETTGASNTLQQVEAKYPALLFKQQLTAYVEKIYGMIRDNLKKDISPLLGLCIQAPRISRANLLKGNAVALASAASQDILIAHWQGIVNNIGCFLNMLKSNNVPPFLVRKIFTQIFSFINVQLFNSLLLRRECCSFSNGEYVKAGLSELEQWCYKATE
;
A
#
# COMPACT_ATOMS: atom_id res chain seq x y z
N GLN A 1 -18.83 17.13 -29.54
CA GLN A 1 -18.56 15.81 -28.91
C GLN A 1 -17.07 15.52 -29.02
N TRP A 2 -16.41 15.19 -27.91
CA TRP A 2 -14.98 14.86 -27.91
C TRP A 2 -14.80 13.40 -28.34
N ARG A 3 -14.54 13.16 -29.63
CA ARG A 3 -14.31 11.82 -30.21
C ARG A 3 -12.86 11.32 -30.05
N SER A 4 -12.13 11.86 -29.08
CA SER A 4 -10.70 11.56 -28.89
C SER A 4 -10.43 10.09 -28.54
N PHE A 5 -11.41 9.37 -27.98
CA PHE A 5 -11.32 7.93 -27.71
C PHE A 5 -11.50 7.07 -28.97
N GLU A 6 -12.16 7.59 -30.00
CA GLU A 6 -12.43 6.94 -31.29
C GLU A 6 -11.44 7.37 -32.38
N ALA A 7 -10.55 8.34 -32.07
CA ALA A 7 -9.61 8.91 -33.01
C ALA A 7 -8.40 7.99 -33.24
N GLU A 8 -7.99 7.84 -34.50
CA GLU A 8 -6.79 7.07 -34.87
C GLU A 8 -5.49 7.75 -34.42
N LYS A 9 -5.53 9.08 -34.27
CA LYS A 9 -4.40 9.90 -33.79
C LYS A 9 -4.91 10.98 -32.86
N THR A 10 -4.25 11.15 -31.71
CA THR A 10 -4.51 12.23 -30.77
C THR A 10 -3.30 12.47 -29.89
N SER A 11 -2.96 13.73 -29.61
CA SER A 11 -1.84 14.12 -28.75
C SER A 11 -2.26 14.41 -27.30
N ILE A 12 -3.57 14.39 -27.01
CA ILE A 12 -4.08 14.74 -25.68
C ILE A 12 -3.61 13.74 -24.61
N PHE A 13 -3.58 12.45 -24.97
CA PHE A 13 -3.15 11.40 -24.05
C PHE A 13 -1.67 11.54 -23.71
N ASP A 14 -0.82 11.80 -24.71
CA ASP A 14 0.62 12.01 -24.50
C ASP A 14 0.88 13.21 -23.59
N ARG A 15 0.15 14.33 -23.77
CA ARG A 15 0.27 15.51 -22.91
C ARG A 15 -0.09 15.22 -21.45
N ILE A 16 -1.17 14.48 -21.22
CA ILE A 16 -1.58 14.07 -19.85
C ILE A 16 -0.51 13.18 -19.23
N ILE A 17 -0.05 12.17 -19.97
CA ILE A 17 0.97 11.23 -19.51
C ILE A 17 2.29 11.94 -19.19
N GLN A 18 2.71 12.88 -20.03
CA GLN A 18 3.91 13.68 -19.79
C GLN A 18 3.76 14.55 -18.53
N THR A 19 2.58 15.13 -18.30
CA THR A 19 2.31 15.96 -17.12
C THR A 19 2.38 15.13 -15.83
N ILE A 20 1.74 13.95 -15.83
CA ILE A 20 1.84 13.00 -14.70
C ILE A 20 3.30 12.60 -14.51
N GLY A 21 3.98 12.22 -15.60
CA GLY A 21 5.37 11.78 -15.59
C GLY A 21 6.30 12.80 -14.95
N GLN A 22 6.27 14.05 -15.41
CA GLN A 22 7.09 15.14 -14.87
C GLN A 22 6.79 15.43 -13.40
N ALA A 23 5.52 15.37 -12.99
CA ALA A 23 5.13 15.68 -11.62
C ALA A 23 5.53 14.60 -10.60
N ILE A 24 5.74 13.36 -11.05
CA ILE A 24 6.18 12.25 -10.19
C ILE A 24 7.66 11.90 -10.35
N GLU A 25 8.32 12.40 -11.39
CA GLU A 25 9.73 12.17 -11.64
C GLU A 25 10.55 12.81 -10.51
N THR A 26 11.32 11.99 -9.78
CA THR A 26 12.12 12.41 -8.60
C THR A 26 11.34 13.00 -7.43
N GLN A 27 10.06 12.67 -7.28
CA GLN A 27 9.23 13.22 -6.21
C GLN A 27 9.35 12.45 -4.88
N ASP A 28 9.84 13.12 -3.84
CA ASP A 28 9.90 12.61 -2.46
C ASP A 28 8.70 13.08 -1.59
N ASN A 29 7.94 14.07 -2.06
CA ASN A 29 6.78 14.57 -1.31
C ASN A 29 5.57 13.63 -1.45
N ASN A 30 5.25 12.94 -0.35
CA ASN A 30 4.13 12.00 -0.27
C ASN A 30 2.74 12.66 -0.51
N GLU A 31 2.57 13.95 -0.22
CA GLU A 31 1.31 14.66 -0.50
C GLU A 31 1.07 14.79 -2.01
N VAL A 32 2.11 15.14 -2.77
CA VAL A 32 2.04 15.24 -4.24
C VAL A 32 1.78 13.85 -4.84
N LEU A 33 2.45 12.82 -4.33
CA LEU A 33 2.20 11.45 -4.76
C LEU A 33 0.76 11.02 -4.47
N ALA A 34 0.22 11.33 -3.29
CA ALA A 34 -1.15 10.99 -2.94
C ALA A 34 -2.17 11.71 -3.82
N TYR A 35 -1.95 13.00 -4.09
CA TYR A 35 -2.76 13.77 -5.05
C TYR A 35 -2.79 13.09 -6.42
N TRP A 36 -1.63 12.73 -6.98
CA TRP A 36 -1.57 12.08 -8.28
C TRP A 36 -2.13 10.66 -8.26
N LEU A 37 -1.97 9.92 -7.16
CA LEU A 37 -2.59 8.62 -6.99
C LEU A 37 -4.11 8.73 -7.09
N SER A 38 -4.74 9.66 -6.37
CA SER A 38 -6.19 9.88 -6.41
C SER A 38 -6.70 10.24 -7.80
N ASN A 39 -6.05 11.20 -8.45
CA ASN A 39 -6.43 11.69 -9.77
C ASN A 39 -6.24 10.62 -10.86
N ALA A 40 -5.08 9.95 -10.88
CA ALA A 40 -4.80 8.89 -11.85
C ALA A 40 -5.73 7.69 -11.67
N SER A 41 -6.01 7.30 -10.42
CA SER A 41 -6.96 6.20 -10.12
C SER A 41 -8.38 6.53 -10.56
N THR A 42 -8.82 7.77 -10.31
CA THR A 42 -10.15 8.24 -10.72
C THR A 42 -10.26 8.29 -12.24
N LEU A 43 -9.25 8.84 -12.92
CA LEU A 43 -9.22 8.88 -14.37
C LEU A 43 -9.21 7.48 -14.98
N LEU A 44 -8.47 6.53 -14.39
CA LEU A 44 -8.45 5.14 -14.81
C LEU A 44 -9.81 4.46 -14.64
N LEU A 45 -10.49 4.71 -13.51
CA LEU A 45 -11.83 4.20 -13.25
C LEU A 45 -12.85 4.74 -14.27
N LEU A 46 -12.81 6.05 -14.53
CA LEU A 46 -13.68 6.67 -15.54
C LEU A 46 -13.41 6.06 -16.92
N LEU A 47 -12.14 5.89 -17.29
CA LEU A 47 -11.75 5.26 -18.55
C LEU A 47 -12.24 3.80 -18.64
N GLN A 48 -12.15 3.02 -17.56
CA GLN A 48 -12.68 1.65 -17.51
C GLN A 48 -14.20 1.60 -17.66
N ARG A 49 -14.93 2.59 -17.13
CA ARG A 49 -16.39 2.70 -17.29
C ARG A 49 -16.81 3.17 -18.68
N THR A 50 -15.99 3.99 -19.34
CA THR A 50 -16.28 4.55 -20.67
C THR A 50 -15.91 3.61 -21.81
N LEU A 51 -14.81 2.86 -21.70
CA LEU A 51 -14.37 1.97 -22.76
C LEU A 51 -15.11 0.62 -22.71
N LYS A 52 -15.52 0.09 -23.86
CA LYS A 52 -16.01 -1.30 -23.94
C LYS A 52 -14.95 -2.24 -23.38
N ALA A 53 -15.37 -3.19 -22.54
CA ALA A 53 -14.50 -4.29 -22.14
C ALA A 53 -14.09 -5.04 -23.41
N SER A 54 -12.85 -4.87 -23.84
CA SER A 54 -12.26 -5.65 -24.92
C SER A 54 -12.11 -7.09 -24.45
N GLY A 55 -13.20 -7.86 -24.51
CA GLY A 55 -13.24 -9.24 -24.03
C GLY A 55 -14.62 -9.72 -23.58
N ALA A 56 -15.66 -9.57 -24.40
CA ALA A 56 -16.92 -10.31 -24.20
C ALA A 56 -17.78 -10.47 -25.47
N ALA A 57 -17.21 -10.27 -26.66
CA ALA A 57 -17.90 -10.56 -27.92
C ALA A 57 -17.03 -11.54 -28.72
N GLY A 58 -17.27 -12.85 -28.55
CA GLY A 58 -16.78 -13.86 -29.50
C GLY A 58 -15.96 -15.04 -28.98
N ALA A 59 -16.01 -15.43 -27.70
CA ALA A 59 -15.43 -16.71 -27.26
C ALA A 59 -16.52 -17.78 -27.09
N PRO A 60 -16.52 -18.88 -27.87
CA PRO A 60 -17.45 -19.99 -27.63
C PRO A 60 -17.10 -20.74 -26.33
N PRO A 61 -18.09 -21.23 -25.56
CA PRO A 61 -17.85 -21.85 -24.27
C PRO A 61 -17.53 -23.33 -24.44
N ASN A 62 -16.23 -23.67 -24.50
CA ASN A 62 -15.68 -24.95 -24.04
C ASN A 62 -14.30 -25.16 -24.65
N ARG A 63 -13.22 -24.94 -23.89
CA ARG A 63 -12.05 -25.84 -23.91
C ARG A 63 -11.41 -25.86 -22.53
N ARG A 64 -11.43 -27.03 -21.89
CA ARG A 64 -10.61 -27.37 -20.72
C ARG A 64 -9.12 -27.13 -21.08
N PRO A 65 -8.27 -26.65 -20.16
CA PRO A 65 -6.84 -26.63 -20.43
C PRO A 65 -6.29 -28.05 -20.29
N SER A 66 -6.08 -28.73 -21.41
CA SER A 66 -5.21 -29.91 -21.46
C SER A 66 -3.76 -29.46 -21.29
N ALA A 67 -3.11 -30.02 -20.29
CA ALA A 67 -1.68 -29.91 -20.06
C ALA A 67 -0.91 -30.29 -21.34
N THR A 68 -0.08 -29.37 -21.84
CA THR A 68 0.91 -29.67 -22.87
C THR A 68 2.30 -29.44 -22.30
N LEU A 69 2.98 -30.57 -22.11
CA LEU A 69 4.36 -30.77 -21.73
C LEU A 69 5.31 -30.28 -22.83
N PHE A 70 5.68 -29.01 -22.90
CA PHE A 70 6.96 -28.56 -23.51
C PHE A 70 7.14 -27.05 -23.27
N GLY A 71 7.93 -26.69 -22.27
CA GLY A 71 8.21 -25.29 -21.94
C GLY A 71 8.80 -25.09 -20.55
N ARG A 72 9.60 -26.05 -20.07
CA ARG A 72 10.22 -26.02 -18.76
C ARG A 72 11.73 -25.91 -18.93
N MET A 73 12.23 -24.69 -19.15
CA MET A 73 13.56 -24.30 -18.67
C MET A 73 13.77 -22.80 -18.76
N THR A 74 14.39 -22.28 -17.70
CA THR A 74 14.78 -20.87 -17.45
C THR A 74 13.67 -19.96 -16.93
N GLN A 75 13.40 -20.04 -15.61
CA GLN A 75 13.18 -18.87 -14.74
C GLN A 75 13.36 -19.29 -13.27
N SER A 76 14.63 -19.46 -12.89
CA SER A 76 15.06 -19.36 -11.51
C SER A 76 15.71 -17.99 -11.34
N PHE A 77 15.35 -17.30 -10.27
CA PHE A 77 15.90 -16.03 -9.80
C PHE A 77 15.32 -14.72 -10.37
N ARG A 78 14.09 -14.38 -9.96
CA ARG A 78 13.68 -13.02 -9.55
C ARG A 78 12.34 -13.11 -8.81
N GLY A 79 12.41 -13.20 -7.47
CA GLY A 79 11.24 -13.07 -6.61
C GLY A 79 10.69 -11.65 -6.70
N THR A 80 9.55 -11.49 -7.37
CA THR A 80 8.71 -10.31 -7.26
C THR A 80 7.55 -10.68 -6.32
N PRO A 81 7.27 -9.91 -5.26
CA PRO A 81 6.07 -10.16 -4.46
C PRO A 81 4.85 -9.86 -5.33
N GLN A 82 3.81 -10.67 -5.17
CA GLN A 82 2.53 -10.57 -5.87
C GLN A 82 2.07 -9.11 -6.03
N GLY A 83 2.15 -8.61 -7.26
CA GLY A 83 1.66 -7.29 -7.64
C GLY A 83 0.16 -7.21 -7.38
N VAL A 84 -0.29 -6.03 -6.93
CA VAL A 84 -1.70 -5.74 -6.69
C VAL A 84 -2.45 -5.87 -8.01
N ASN A 85 -3.30 -6.89 -8.13
CA ASN A 85 -4.15 -7.05 -9.30
C ASN A 85 -5.29 -6.02 -9.23
N ILE A 86 -5.14 -4.89 -9.93
CA ILE A 86 -6.12 -3.78 -9.98
C ILE A 86 -7.42 -4.18 -10.73
N SER A 87 -7.52 -5.42 -11.22
CA SER A 87 -8.73 -6.00 -11.83
C SER A 87 -9.94 -6.09 -10.88
N LEU A 88 -9.75 -5.84 -9.57
CA LEU A 88 -10.78 -5.93 -8.53
C LEU A 88 -11.66 -4.67 -8.40
N ILE A 89 -11.47 -3.62 -9.21
CA ILE A 89 -12.36 -2.45 -9.19
C ILE A 89 -13.79 -2.80 -9.70
N ALA A 90 -13.96 -3.98 -10.31
CA ALA A 90 -15.23 -4.48 -10.83
C ALA A 90 -15.88 -5.57 -9.95
N GLY A 91 -15.69 -5.51 -8.62
CA GLY A 91 -16.36 -6.42 -7.68
C GLY A 91 -17.60 -5.79 -7.05
N GLU A 92 -18.78 -6.35 -7.38
CA GLU A 92 -20.05 -6.25 -6.65
C GLU A 92 -20.74 -4.87 -6.60
N THR A 93 -21.34 -4.46 -7.72
CA THR A 93 -22.60 -3.71 -7.68
C THR A 93 -23.62 -4.42 -8.54
N THR A 94 -24.49 -5.17 -7.88
CA THR A 94 -25.74 -5.72 -8.39
C THR A 94 -26.60 -4.61 -9.01
N GLY A 95 -26.99 -4.81 -10.27
CA GLY A 95 -28.24 -4.31 -10.86
C GLY A 95 -28.54 -2.82 -10.71
N ALA A 96 -27.86 -1.95 -11.46
CA ALA A 96 -28.44 -0.66 -11.84
C ALA A 96 -27.96 -0.27 -13.23
N SER A 97 -28.91 -0.34 -14.17
CA SER A 97 -28.84 0.19 -15.53
C SER A 97 -28.19 1.57 -15.57
N ASN A 98 -26.96 1.63 -16.05
CA ASN A 98 -26.39 2.80 -16.70
C ASN A 98 -25.40 2.30 -17.74
N THR A 99 -25.94 1.76 -18.83
CA THR A 99 -25.29 1.70 -20.14
C THR A 99 -25.02 3.13 -20.63
N LEU A 100 -24.12 3.85 -19.95
CA LEU A 100 -23.34 4.89 -20.58
C LEU A 100 -22.75 4.24 -21.84
N GLN A 101 -23.13 4.74 -23.02
CA GLN A 101 -22.71 4.21 -24.31
C GLN A 101 -21.21 3.90 -24.28
N GLN A 102 -20.86 2.62 -24.11
CA GLN A 102 -19.48 2.23 -24.01
C GLN A 102 -18.83 2.46 -25.37
N VAL A 103 -17.72 3.19 -25.38
CA VAL A 103 -17.02 3.62 -26.59
C VAL A 103 -16.08 2.52 -27.04
N GLU A 104 -16.07 2.25 -28.35
CA GLU A 104 -15.06 1.39 -28.96
C GLU A 104 -13.75 2.17 -29.10
N ALA A 105 -12.83 1.93 -28.16
CA ALA A 105 -11.57 2.66 -28.10
C ALA A 105 -10.63 2.26 -29.25
N LYS A 106 -10.00 3.25 -29.87
CA LYS A 106 -8.85 3.01 -30.77
C LYS A 106 -7.54 2.85 -29.98
N TYR A 107 -6.49 2.43 -30.68
CA TYR A 107 -5.17 2.15 -30.09
C TYR A 107 -4.63 3.25 -29.15
N PRO A 108 -4.71 4.56 -29.46
CA PRO A 108 -4.21 5.61 -28.56
C PRO A 108 -4.89 5.60 -27.19
N ALA A 109 -6.20 5.33 -27.12
CA ALA A 109 -6.94 5.25 -25.88
C ALA A 109 -6.59 4.00 -25.06
N LEU A 110 -6.34 2.87 -25.73
CA LEU A 110 -5.90 1.64 -25.08
C LEU A 110 -4.49 1.78 -24.51
N LEU A 111 -3.58 2.39 -25.27
CA LEU A 111 -2.22 2.70 -24.81
C LEU A 111 -2.25 3.65 -23.61
N PHE A 112 -3.06 4.70 -23.68
CA PHE A 112 -3.28 5.63 -22.58
C PHE A 112 -3.75 4.92 -21.30
N LYS A 113 -4.73 4.00 -21.42
CA LYS A 113 -5.20 3.19 -20.29
C LYS A 113 -4.07 2.37 -19.67
N GLN A 114 -3.25 1.73 -20.49
CA GLN A 114 -2.13 0.91 -20.02
C GLN A 114 -1.08 1.75 -19.31
N GLN A 115 -0.69 2.89 -19.89
CA GLN A 115 0.26 3.82 -19.29
C GLN A 115 -0.26 4.38 -17.97
N LEU A 116 -1.52 4.80 -17.93
CA LEU A 116 -2.15 5.30 -16.70
C LEU A 116 -2.19 4.24 -15.61
N THR A 117 -2.45 2.97 -15.96
CA THR A 117 -2.37 1.84 -15.02
C THR A 117 -0.95 1.70 -14.45
N ALA A 118 0.07 1.73 -15.31
CA ALA A 118 1.47 1.66 -14.87
C ALA A 118 1.86 2.83 -13.96
N TYR A 119 1.33 4.04 -14.21
CA TYR A 119 1.54 5.19 -13.33
C TYR A 119 0.89 5.03 -11.96
N VAL A 120 -0.36 4.53 -11.90
CA VAL A 120 -1.02 4.22 -10.64
C VAL A 120 -0.20 3.21 -9.84
N GLU A 121 0.27 2.13 -10.48
CA GLU A 121 1.13 1.12 -9.83
C GLU A 121 2.46 1.71 -9.34
N LYS A 122 3.11 2.55 -10.16
CA LYS A 122 4.37 3.21 -9.79
C LYS A 122 4.20 4.13 -8.59
N ILE A 123 3.20 5.01 -8.60
CA ILE A 123 2.92 5.95 -7.51
C ILE A 123 2.54 5.19 -6.23
N TYR A 124 1.69 4.17 -6.34
CA TYR A 124 1.35 3.28 -5.23
C TYR A 124 2.61 2.65 -4.61
N GLY A 125 3.52 2.15 -5.45
CA GLY A 125 4.80 1.58 -5.02
C GLY A 125 5.66 2.59 -4.27
N MET A 126 5.82 3.80 -4.82
CA MET A 126 6.59 4.88 -4.19
C MET A 126 6.06 5.26 -2.80
N ILE A 127 4.75 5.51 -2.69
CA ILE A 127 4.08 5.85 -1.42
C ILE A 127 4.32 4.75 -0.37
N ARG A 128 4.11 3.49 -0.76
CA ARG A 128 4.32 2.35 0.13
C ARG A 128 5.77 2.25 0.59
N ASP A 129 6.71 2.37 -0.34
CA ASP A 129 8.12 2.15 -0.04
C ASP A 129 8.72 3.32 0.77
N ASN A 130 8.22 4.54 0.57
CA ASN A 130 8.50 5.68 1.45
C ASN A 130 8.03 5.42 2.88
N LEU A 131 6.79 4.96 3.07
CA LEU A 131 6.29 4.63 4.41
C LEU A 131 7.11 3.50 5.08
N LYS A 132 7.51 2.47 4.32
CA LYS A 132 8.43 1.44 4.85
C LYS A 132 9.77 2.04 5.27
N LYS A 133 10.32 2.94 4.46
CA LYS A 133 11.59 3.63 4.75
C LYS A 133 11.49 4.45 6.03
N ASP A 134 10.37 5.13 6.26
CA ASP A 134 10.17 5.94 7.46
C ASP A 134 9.91 5.09 8.72
N ILE A 135 9.25 3.94 8.59
CA ILE A 135 8.99 3.02 9.70
C ILE A 135 10.24 2.19 10.07
N SER A 136 11.07 1.82 9.10
CA SER A 136 12.20 0.88 9.28
C SER A 136 13.14 1.23 10.45
N PRO A 137 13.62 2.49 10.60
CA PRO A 137 14.52 2.85 11.70
C PRO A 137 13.86 2.71 13.06
N LEU A 138 12.59 3.14 13.19
CA LEU A 138 11.83 3.05 14.43
C LEU A 138 11.57 1.59 14.81
N LEU A 139 11.24 0.76 13.81
CA LEU A 139 11.03 -0.66 14.01
C LEU A 139 12.30 -1.37 14.51
N GLY A 140 13.47 -0.93 14.04
CA GLY A 140 14.77 -1.41 14.53
C GLY A 140 14.97 -1.16 16.04
N LEU A 141 14.45 -0.05 16.56
CA LEU A 141 14.49 0.29 17.98
C LEU A 141 13.47 -0.52 18.81
N CYS A 142 12.38 -0.96 18.18
CA CYS A 142 11.33 -1.76 18.84
C CYS A 142 11.68 -3.25 19.01
N ILE A 143 12.78 -3.75 18.43
CA ILE A 143 13.17 -5.17 18.52
C ILE A 143 13.59 -5.55 19.96
N GLN A 144 14.17 -4.59 20.69
CA GLN A 144 14.74 -4.83 22.00
C GLN A 144 14.25 -3.76 22.99
N ALA A 145 13.68 -4.22 24.11
CA ALA A 145 13.23 -3.35 25.19
C ALA A 145 14.36 -2.42 25.65
N PRO A 146 14.14 -1.10 25.69
CA PRO A 146 15.13 -0.16 26.19
C PRO A 146 15.56 -0.54 27.61
N ARG A 147 16.86 -0.74 27.80
CA ARG A 147 17.40 -1.08 29.13
C ARG A 147 17.56 0.19 29.94
N ILE A 148 16.58 0.50 30.77
CA ILE A 148 16.71 1.55 31.79
C ILE A 148 17.72 1.05 32.82
N SER A 149 18.89 1.70 32.89
CA SER A 149 19.92 1.39 33.89
C SER A 149 19.33 1.51 35.30
N ARG A 150 19.16 0.38 35.98
CA ARG A 150 18.63 0.27 37.37
C ARG A 150 19.54 0.89 38.44
N ALA A 151 20.42 1.82 38.10
CA ALA A 151 21.43 2.33 39.03
C ALA A 151 20.82 3.15 40.19
N ASN A 152 19.61 3.73 40.05
CA ASN A 152 19.07 4.70 41.02
C ASN A 152 17.62 4.45 41.50
N LEU A 153 17.07 3.24 41.41
CA LEU A 153 15.67 2.99 41.83
C LEU A 153 15.53 2.90 43.36
N LEU A 154 15.05 4.00 43.95
CA LEU A 154 14.64 4.14 45.35
C LEU A 154 13.48 3.19 45.70
N LYS A 155 13.54 2.56 46.88
CA LYS A 155 12.50 1.66 47.42
C LYS A 155 11.25 2.43 47.88
N GLY A 156 10.05 1.95 47.54
CA GLY A 156 8.75 2.41 48.09
C GLY A 156 7.66 2.60 47.02
N ASN A 157 6.49 3.16 47.39
CA ASN A 157 5.35 3.43 46.48
C ASN A 157 5.70 4.30 45.24
N ALA A 158 6.85 4.98 45.27
CA ALA A 158 7.46 5.65 44.12
C ALA A 158 7.86 4.68 42.98
N VAL A 159 8.01 3.38 43.26
CA VAL A 159 8.35 2.35 42.25
C VAL A 159 7.21 2.12 41.27
N ALA A 160 5.94 2.22 41.68
CA ALA A 160 4.79 2.02 40.79
C ALA A 160 4.62 3.19 39.81
N LEU A 161 4.77 4.43 40.28
CA LEU A 161 4.75 5.63 39.45
C LEU A 161 6.01 5.76 38.57
N ALA A 162 7.18 5.42 39.11
CA ALA A 162 8.41 5.32 38.32
C ALA A 162 8.33 4.20 37.30
N SER A 163 7.64 3.09 37.59
CA SER A 163 7.37 1.99 36.66
C SER A 163 6.43 2.42 35.53
N ALA A 164 5.38 3.18 35.82
CA ALA A 164 4.47 3.71 34.80
C ALA A 164 5.20 4.72 33.88
N ALA A 165 5.93 5.68 34.45
CA ALA A 165 6.74 6.62 33.67
C ALA A 165 7.89 5.92 32.90
N SER A 166 8.42 4.81 33.43
CA SER A 166 9.38 3.96 32.73
C SER A 166 8.73 3.23 31.55
N GLN A 167 7.49 2.76 31.68
CA GLN A 167 6.73 2.12 30.60
C GLN A 167 6.42 3.10 29.46
N ASP A 168 6.12 4.37 29.76
CA ASP A 168 5.91 5.41 28.74
C ASP A 168 7.18 5.64 27.89
N ILE A 169 8.36 5.65 28.51
CA ILE A 169 9.65 5.74 27.80
C ILE A 169 9.92 4.48 26.97
N LEU A 170 9.53 3.30 27.48
CA LEU A 170 9.71 2.03 26.77
C LEU A 170 8.87 2.01 25.48
N ILE A 171 7.61 2.46 25.55
CA ILE A 171 6.63 2.41 24.45
C ILE A 171 6.81 3.57 23.44
N ALA A 172 7.59 4.61 23.77
CA ALA A 172 7.81 5.78 22.91
C ALA A 172 8.19 5.44 21.45
N HIS A 173 9.01 4.40 21.23
CA HIS A 173 9.36 3.95 19.87
C HIS A 173 8.15 3.41 19.10
N TRP A 174 7.29 2.63 19.75
CA TRP A 174 6.04 2.12 19.17
C TRP A 174 5.04 3.25 18.92
N GLN A 175 4.92 4.21 19.83
CA GLN A 175 4.11 5.41 19.62
C GLN A 175 4.59 6.23 18.42
N GLY A 176 5.92 6.32 18.20
CA GLY A 176 6.48 6.93 17.00
C GLY A 176 6.00 6.26 15.72
N ILE A 177 5.96 4.92 15.69
CA ILE A 177 5.43 4.15 14.55
C ILE A 177 3.93 4.42 14.37
N VAL A 178 3.14 4.33 15.45
CA VAL A 178 1.69 4.59 15.42
C VAL A 178 1.39 5.99 14.91
N ASN A 179 2.11 7.00 15.40
CA ASN A 179 1.94 8.38 14.96
C ASN A 179 2.28 8.54 13.48
N ASN A 180 3.39 7.95 13.01
CA ASN A 180 3.78 8.01 11.59
C ASN A 180 2.71 7.37 10.68
N ILE A 181 2.26 6.15 11.02
CA ILE A 181 1.17 5.45 10.31
C ILE A 181 -0.12 6.30 10.32
N GLY A 182 -0.45 6.92 11.46
CA GLY A 182 -1.60 7.81 11.60
C GLY A 182 -1.52 9.06 10.74
N CYS A 183 -0.40 9.79 10.77
CA CYS A 183 -0.15 10.95 9.91
C CYS A 183 -0.26 10.56 8.43
N PHE A 184 0.32 9.42 8.04
CA PHE A 184 0.27 8.93 6.67
C PHE A 184 -1.16 8.59 6.23
N LEU A 185 -1.95 7.94 7.09
CA LEU A 185 -3.37 7.67 6.82
C LEU A 185 -4.15 8.96 6.61
N ASN A 186 -3.96 9.95 7.49
CA ASN A 186 -4.64 11.23 7.41
C ASN A 186 -4.27 11.99 6.12
N MET A 187 -3.01 11.94 5.71
CA MET A 187 -2.55 12.51 4.44
C MET A 187 -3.23 11.84 3.24
N LEU A 188 -3.32 10.51 3.21
CA LEU A 188 -4.03 9.77 2.15
C LEU A 188 -5.54 10.09 2.13
N LYS A 189 -6.18 10.17 3.31
CA LYS A 189 -7.59 10.54 3.44
C LYS A 189 -7.84 11.96 2.93
N SER A 190 -7.00 12.93 3.33
CA SER A 190 -7.11 14.34 2.94
C SER A 190 -6.96 14.56 1.44
N ASN A 191 -6.18 13.71 0.78
CA ASN A 191 -6.01 13.71 -0.68
C ASN A 191 -7.05 12.87 -1.42
N ASN A 192 -8.09 12.36 -0.74
CA ASN A 192 -9.16 11.56 -1.33
C ASN A 192 -8.67 10.28 -2.03
N VAL A 193 -7.60 9.65 -1.51
CA VAL A 193 -7.10 8.40 -2.07
C VAL A 193 -8.16 7.32 -1.91
N PRO A 194 -8.49 6.56 -2.97
CA PRO A 194 -9.53 5.53 -2.90
C PRO A 194 -9.33 4.56 -1.71
N PRO A 195 -10.35 4.33 -0.87
CA PRO A 195 -10.19 3.56 0.37
C PRO A 195 -9.63 2.14 0.18
N PHE A 196 -9.94 1.50 -0.95
CA PHE A 196 -9.40 0.17 -1.27
C PHE A 196 -7.88 0.18 -1.47
N LEU A 197 -7.32 1.25 -2.05
CA LEU A 197 -5.88 1.42 -2.19
C LEU A 197 -5.23 1.66 -0.83
N VAL A 198 -5.82 2.54 -0.02
CA VAL A 198 -5.36 2.82 1.35
C VAL A 198 -5.29 1.52 2.17
N ARG A 199 -6.37 0.72 2.16
CA ARG A 199 -6.42 -0.58 2.84
C ARG A 199 -5.31 -1.52 2.36
N LYS A 200 -5.04 -1.57 1.06
CA LYS A 200 -3.97 -2.41 0.48
C LYS A 200 -2.58 -1.93 0.90
N ILE A 201 -2.34 -0.62 0.93
CA ILE A 201 -1.07 -0.05 1.43
C ILE A 201 -0.84 -0.51 2.87
N PHE A 202 -1.78 -0.23 3.77
CA PHE A 202 -1.61 -0.59 5.19
C PHE A 202 -1.50 -2.09 5.42
N THR A 203 -2.23 -2.91 4.66
CA THR A 203 -2.04 -4.38 4.69
C THR A 203 -0.60 -4.78 4.39
N GLN A 204 0.02 -4.18 3.36
CA GLN A 204 1.42 -4.44 3.01
C GLN A 204 2.40 -3.89 4.06
N ILE A 205 2.08 -2.78 4.72
CA ILE A 205 2.89 -2.21 5.81
C ILE A 205 2.85 -3.10 7.05
N PHE A 206 1.68 -3.58 7.48
CA PHE A 206 1.58 -4.52 8.61
C PHE A 206 2.27 -5.85 8.30
N SER A 207 2.15 -6.35 7.07
CA SER A 207 2.91 -7.53 6.63
C SER A 207 4.42 -7.29 6.69
N PHE A 208 4.90 -6.12 6.27
CA PHE A 208 6.30 -5.72 6.38
C PHE A 208 6.76 -5.67 7.85
N ILE A 209 6.00 -5.02 8.74
CA ILE A 209 6.30 -4.96 10.18
C ILE A 209 6.43 -6.38 10.76
N ASN A 210 5.47 -7.25 10.45
CA ASN A 210 5.48 -8.64 10.91
C ASN A 210 6.75 -9.39 10.48
N VAL A 211 7.08 -9.35 9.18
CA VAL A 211 8.26 -10.02 8.65
C VAL A 211 9.55 -9.49 9.27
N GLN A 212 9.67 -8.17 9.41
CA GLN A 212 10.85 -7.54 10.00
C GLN A 212 11.03 -7.91 11.48
N LEU A 213 9.97 -7.84 12.28
CA LEU A 213 10.01 -8.21 13.69
C LEU A 213 10.35 -9.68 13.87
N PHE A 214 9.64 -10.56 13.17
CA PHE A 214 9.83 -11.99 13.28
C PHE A 214 11.25 -12.40 12.90
N ASN A 215 11.76 -11.92 11.76
CA ASN A 215 13.13 -12.21 11.33
C ASN A 215 14.16 -11.66 12.31
N SER A 216 13.95 -10.45 12.84
CA SER A 216 14.86 -9.84 13.80
C SER A 216 14.95 -10.63 15.10
N LEU A 217 13.82 -11.10 15.62
CA LEU A 217 13.77 -11.92 16.83
C LEU A 217 14.41 -13.29 16.61
N LEU A 218 14.18 -13.93 15.46
CA LEU A 218 14.79 -15.22 15.13
C LEU A 218 16.33 -15.16 15.04
N LEU A 219 16.86 -14.07 14.47
CA LEU A 219 18.30 -13.91 14.25
C LEU A 219 19.03 -13.44 15.52
N ARG A 220 18.33 -12.87 16.49
CA ARG A 220 18.90 -12.24 17.69
C ARG A 220 18.44 -12.96 18.95
N ARG A 221 19.11 -14.06 19.30
CA ARG A 221 18.77 -14.90 20.47
C ARG A 221 18.73 -14.12 21.78
N GLU A 222 19.52 -13.05 21.90
CA GLU A 222 19.54 -12.17 23.07
C GLU A 222 18.25 -11.36 23.25
N CYS A 223 17.42 -11.25 22.20
CA CYS A 223 16.12 -10.60 22.24
C CYS A 223 15.00 -11.58 22.66
N CYS A 224 15.26 -12.89 22.69
CA CYS A 224 14.27 -13.92 23.04
C CYS A 224 14.18 -14.13 24.56
N SER A 225 13.63 -13.14 25.27
CA SER A 225 13.41 -13.18 26.73
C SER A 225 11.97 -12.82 27.07
N PHE A 226 11.50 -13.24 28.25
CA PHE A 226 10.15 -12.91 28.72
C PHE A 226 9.88 -11.40 28.76
N SER A 227 10.82 -10.62 29.32
CA SER A 227 10.66 -9.16 29.41
C SER A 227 10.61 -8.48 28.04
N ASN A 228 11.37 -8.98 27.06
CA ASN A 228 11.31 -8.45 25.69
C ASN A 228 10.01 -8.88 24.98
N GLY A 229 9.52 -10.09 25.25
CA GLY A 229 8.22 -10.56 24.74
C GLY A 229 7.07 -9.67 25.20
N GLU A 230 7.02 -9.33 26.49
CA GLU A 230 6.02 -8.41 27.03
C GLU A 230 6.14 -7.00 26.42
N TYR A 231 7.36 -6.52 26.18
CA TYR A 231 7.60 -5.25 25.50
C TYR A 231 7.05 -5.22 24.08
N VAL A 232 7.39 -6.22 23.26
CA VAL A 232 6.90 -6.32 21.88
C VAL A 232 5.39 -6.50 21.85
N LYS A 233 4.84 -7.31 22.76
CA LYS A 233 3.39 -7.50 22.90
C LYS A 233 2.66 -6.19 23.19
N ALA A 234 3.13 -5.39 24.14
CA ALA A 234 2.55 -4.09 24.46
C ALA A 234 2.57 -3.15 23.23
N GLY A 235 3.68 -3.11 22.50
CA GLY A 235 3.79 -2.33 21.27
C GLY A 235 2.86 -2.79 20.13
N LEU A 236 2.67 -4.10 19.98
CA LEU A 236 1.70 -4.66 19.03
C LEU A 236 0.26 -4.30 19.42
N SER A 237 -0.06 -4.24 20.72
CA SER A 237 -1.38 -3.79 21.19
C SER A 237 -1.65 -2.33 20.84
N GLU A 238 -0.65 -1.45 20.84
CA GLU A 238 -0.81 -0.06 20.37
C GLU A 238 -1.17 0.00 18.88
N LEU A 239 -0.52 -0.82 18.04
CA LEU A 239 -0.84 -0.93 16.61
C LEU A 239 -2.24 -1.50 16.38
N GLU A 240 -2.65 -2.50 17.16
CA GLU A 240 -3.99 -3.08 17.12
C GLU A 240 -5.05 -2.04 17.51
N GLN A 241 -4.83 -1.29 18.59
CA GLN A 241 -5.71 -0.22 19.02
C GLN A 241 -5.84 0.87 17.94
N TRP A 242 -4.74 1.22 17.28
CA TRP A 242 -4.78 2.15 16.14
C TRP A 242 -5.64 1.61 14.99
N CYS A 243 -5.55 0.32 14.67
CA CYS A 243 -6.40 -0.29 13.62
C CYS A 243 -7.89 -0.16 13.93
N TYR A 244 -8.31 -0.37 15.19
CA TYR A 244 -9.70 -0.17 15.59
C TYR A 244 -10.16 1.26 15.33
N LYS A 245 -9.38 2.25 15.81
CA LYS A 245 -9.67 3.69 15.63
C LYS A 245 -9.65 4.13 14.16
N ALA A 246 -8.80 3.51 13.34
CA ALA A 246 -8.65 3.86 11.93
C ALA A 246 -9.77 3.31 11.04
N THR A 247 -10.47 2.28 11.51
CA THR A 247 -11.56 1.57 10.80
C THR A 247 -12.94 2.16 11.11
N GLU A 248 -13.07 2.91 12.21
CA GLU A 248 -14.17 3.84 12.47
C GLU A 248 -14.11 5.05 11.51
#